data_AF-A0A2U2P9A3-F1
#
_entry.id   AF-A0A2U2P9A3-F1
#
_cell.length_a   1.000
_cell.length_b   1.000
_cell.length_c   1.000
_cell.angle_alpha   90.00
_cell.angle_beta   90.00
_cell.angle_gamma   90.00
#
_symmetry.space_group_name_H-M   'P 1'
#
loop_
_entity.id
_entity.type
_entity.pdbx_description
1 polymer ?
#
loop_
_entity_poly.entity_id
_entity_poly.type
_entity_poly.pdbx_seq_one_letter_code
_entity_poly.pdbx_strand_id
1 'polypeptide(L)'
;MLIISHQKDSVKIKTIIMLVISIAAVVGILRVGYMIAPGVDPYSEVYKFNVGSERVVNAVNNFKGENPLYSISEQIGLPDGLVEDSNTPDRMHGYIYYPKEEWIIHFWIRGDRKKSELHLVAVNQGLKLENWQTINSDIIQKG
;
A
#
# COMPACT_ATOMS: atom_id res chain seq x y z
N MET A 1 -57.23 -2.39 20.77
CA MET A 1 -56.55 -2.39 19.45
C MET A 1 -55.22 -1.62 19.44
N LEU A 2 -55.04 -0.57 20.26
CA LEU A 2 -53.81 0.23 20.35
C LEU A 2 -52.54 -0.50 20.85
N ILE A 3 -52.67 -1.47 21.77
CA ILE A 3 -51.51 -2.16 22.37
C ILE A 3 -50.77 -3.06 21.36
N ILE A 4 -51.50 -3.65 20.40
CA ILE A 4 -50.95 -4.56 19.39
C ILE A 4 -50.15 -3.79 18.33
N SER A 5 -50.57 -2.56 17.98
CA SER A 5 -49.80 -1.73 17.02
C SER A 5 -48.47 -1.27 17.63
N HIS A 6 -48.49 -0.82 18.89
CA HIS A 6 -47.29 -0.34 19.58
C HIS A 6 -46.23 -1.46 19.77
N GLN A 7 -46.67 -2.68 20.08
CA GLN A 7 -45.78 -3.84 20.15
C GLN A 7 -45.18 -4.20 18.79
N LYS A 8 -45.97 -4.18 17.71
CA LYS A 8 -45.51 -4.48 16.34
C LYS A 8 -44.47 -3.46 15.84
N ASP A 9 -44.64 -2.19 16.19
CA ASP A 9 -43.71 -1.12 15.82
C ASP A 9 -42.38 -1.26 16.57
N SER A 10 -42.41 -1.64 17.84
CA SER A 10 -41.20 -1.93 18.63
C SER A 10 -40.38 -3.10 18.07
N VAL A 11 -41.05 -4.13 17.52
CA VAL A 11 -40.39 -5.29 16.90
C VAL A 11 -39.73 -4.90 15.57
N LYS A 12 -40.43 -4.12 14.72
CA LYS A 12 -39.87 -3.61 13.47
C LYS A 12 -38.64 -2.73 13.69
N ILE A 13 -38.70 -1.84 14.68
CA ILE A 13 -37.57 -0.95 15.03
C ILE A 13 -36.36 -1.78 15.47
N LYS A 14 -36.55 -2.81 16.30
CA LYS A 14 -35.46 -3.73 16.71
C LYS A 14 -34.84 -4.47 15.52
N THR A 15 -35.66 -4.93 14.58
CA THR A 15 -35.16 -5.59 13.36
C THR A 15 -34.34 -4.63 12.51
N ILE A 16 -34.78 -3.39 12.33
CA ILE A 16 -34.03 -2.37 11.58
C ILE A 16 -32.69 -2.06 12.26
N ILE A 17 -32.69 -1.88 13.59
CA ILE A 17 -31.46 -1.62 14.36
C ILE A 17 -30.46 -2.79 14.21
N MET A 18 -30.92 -4.04 14.32
CA MET A 18 -30.04 -5.21 14.12
C MET A 18 -29.46 -5.28 12.70
N LEU A 19 -30.25 -4.90 11.69
CA LEU A 19 -29.80 -4.88 10.31
C LEU A 19 -28.72 -3.80 10.08
N VAL A 20 -28.91 -2.60 10.64
CA VAL A 20 -27.90 -1.53 10.58
C VAL A 20 -26.61 -1.92 11.29
N ILE A 21 -26.70 -2.52 12.49
CA ILE A 21 -25.53 -3.01 13.24
C ILE A 21 -24.80 -4.09 12.44
N SER A 22 -25.53 -5.00 11.80
CA SER A 22 -24.94 -6.07 10.99
C SER A 22 -24.18 -5.51 9.79
N ILE A 23 -24.74 -4.51 9.09
CA ILE A 23 -24.07 -3.84 7.97
C ILE A 23 -22.82 -3.11 8.46
N ALA A 24 -22.92 -2.34 9.56
CA ALA A 24 -21.78 -1.64 10.14
C ALA A 24 -20.66 -2.61 10.56
N ALA A 25 -21.02 -3.78 11.13
CA ALA A 25 -20.06 -4.82 11.49
C ALA A 25 -19.36 -5.40 10.26
N VAL A 26 -20.09 -5.69 9.17
CA VAL A 26 -19.50 -6.17 7.91
C VAL A 26 -18.55 -5.12 7.32
N VAL A 27 -18.95 -3.85 7.27
CA VAL A 27 -18.09 -2.76 6.79
C VAL A 27 -16.83 -2.62 7.66
N GLY A 28 -16.98 -2.72 8.99
CA GLY A 28 -15.86 -2.69 9.93
C GLY A 28 -14.88 -3.85 9.71
N ILE A 29 -15.38 -5.08 9.56
CA ILE A 29 -14.57 -6.27 9.29
C ILE A 29 -13.82 -6.14 7.97
N LEU A 30 -14.48 -5.64 6.90
CA LEU A 30 -13.82 -5.43 5.61
C LEU A 30 -12.69 -4.41 5.72
N ARG A 31 -12.92 -3.28 6.40
CA ARG A 31 -11.89 -2.24 6.63
C ARG A 31 -10.69 -2.77 7.41
N VAL A 32 -10.95 -3.55 8.46
CA VAL A 32 -9.90 -4.15 9.29
C VAL A 32 -9.17 -5.25 8.52
N GLY A 33 -9.85 -6.04 7.70
CA GLY A 33 -9.21 -7.04 6.82
C GLY A 33 -8.21 -6.43 5.84
N TYR A 34 -8.49 -5.25 5.29
CA TYR A 34 -7.52 -4.50 4.46
C TYR A 34 -6.28 -4.03 5.24
N MET A 35 -6.38 -3.84 6.57
CA MET A 35 -5.25 -3.43 7.41
C MET A 35 -4.38 -4.61 7.88
N ILE A 36 -4.89 -5.85 7.88
CA ILE A 36 -4.21 -7.02 8.47
C ILE A 36 -3.59 -7.95 7.40
N ALA A 37 -3.44 -7.53 6.15
CA ALA A 37 -2.66 -8.29 5.16
C ALA A 37 -1.24 -7.69 5.03
N PRO A 38 -0.32 -7.95 5.99
CA PRO A 38 1.05 -7.45 5.88
C PRO A 38 1.66 -7.95 4.57
N GLY A 39 2.12 -7.00 3.76
CA GLY A 39 2.75 -7.27 2.47
C GLY A 39 1.82 -7.36 1.26
N VAL A 40 0.49 -7.23 1.39
CA VAL A 40 -0.33 -6.87 0.22
C VAL A 40 -0.58 -5.39 0.35
N ASP A 41 0.13 -4.57 -0.42
CA ASP A 41 -0.23 -3.17 -0.53
C ASP A 41 -1.30 -3.07 -1.63
N PRO A 42 -2.60 -3.05 -1.26
CA PRO A 42 -3.69 -3.19 -2.22
C PRO A 42 -3.80 -1.98 -3.13
N TYR A 43 -3.09 -0.89 -2.78
CA TYR A 43 -3.05 0.36 -3.53
C TYR A 43 -1.70 0.58 -4.23
N SER A 44 -0.82 -0.42 -4.24
CA SER A 44 0.39 -0.36 -5.05
C SER A 44 0.09 -0.48 -6.54
N GLU A 45 0.80 0.27 -7.36
CA GLU A 45 0.82 0.03 -8.81
C GLU A 45 1.80 -1.10 -9.12
N VAL A 46 1.34 -2.12 -9.84
CA VAL A 46 2.09 -3.37 -10.02
C VAL A 46 2.55 -3.55 -11.45
N TYR A 47 3.87 -3.62 -11.63
CA TYR A 47 4.53 -3.91 -12.91
C TYR A 47 5.08 -5.33 -12.89
N LYS A 48 4.66 -6.15 -13.86
CA LYS A 48 5.03 -7.58 -13.94
C LYS A 48 6.08 -7.80 -15.02
N PHE A 49 7.10 -8.59 -14.71
CA PHE A 49 8.19 -8.90 -15.62
C PHE A 49 8.37 -10.41 -15.77
N ASN A 50 8.66 -10.85 -17.00
CA ASN A 50 9.06 -12.22 -17.31
C ASN A 50 10.59 -12.42 -17.17
N VAL A 51 11.17 -11.85 -16.11
CA VAL A 51 12.56 -12.06 -15.70
C VAL A 51 12.62 -12.25 -14.19
N GLY A 52 13.71 -12.82 -13.68
CA GLY A 52 13.88 -12.99 -12.24
C GLY A 52 14.07 -11.67 -11.50
N SER A 53 13.68 -11.65 -10.22
CA SER A 53 13.75 -10.47 -9.33
C SER A 53 15.15 -9.87 -9.25
N GLU A 54 16.18 -10.70 -9.20
CA GLU A 54 17.60 -10.29 -9.22
C GLU A 54 17.94 -9.38 -10.42
N ARG A 55 17.40 -9.69 -11.61
CA ARG A 55 17.64 -8.85 -12.81
C ARG A 55 16.98 -7.48 -12.69
N VAL A 56 15.80 -7.41 -12.08
CA VAL A 56 15.10 -6.14 -11.85
C VAL A 56 15.84 -5.31 -10.81
N VAL A 57 16.25 -5.93 -9.70
CA VAL A 57 17.07 -5.27 -8.67
C VAL A 57 18.36 -4.72 -9.26
N ASN A 58 19.08 -5.52 -10.06
CA ASN A 58 20.30 -5.09 -10.73
C ASN A 58 20.04 -3.94 -11.71
N ALA A 59 18.93 -3.96 -12.45
CA ALA A 59 18.57 -2.88 -13.35
C ALA A 59 18.32 -1.56 -12.59
N VAL A 60 17.63 -1.62 -11.45
CA VAL A 60 17.41 -0.44 -10.60
C VAL A 60 18.72 0.09 -10.02
N ASN A 61 19.58 -0.79 -9.52
CA ASN A 61 20.89 -0.41 -8.98
C ASN A 61 21.78 0.24 -10.06
N ASN A 62 21.81 -0.33 -11.27
CA ASN A 62 22.54 0.24 -12.40
C ASN A 62 21.97 1.62 -12.77
N PHE A 63 20.64 1.75 -12.84
CA PHE A 63 20.00 3.04 -13.10
C PHE A 63 20.42 4.10 -12.08
N LYS A 64 20.41 3.78 -10.77
CA LYS A 64 20.83 4.71 -9.72
C LYS A 64 22.32 5.02 -9.75
N GLY A 65 23.15 4.03 -10.09
CA GLY A 65 24.60 4.22 -10.25
C GLY A 65 24.95 5.12 -11.43
N GLU A 66 24.24 4.97 -12.55
CA GLU A 66 24.39 5.82 -13.74
C GLU A 66 23.74 7.20 -13.56
N ASN A 67 22.76 7.33 -12.66
CA ASN A 67 22.02 8.55 -12.41
C ASN A 67 21.98 8.91 -10.90
N PRO A 68 23.11 9.35 -10.31
CA PRO A 68 23.21 9.59 -8.86
C PRO A 68 22.22 10.61 -8.29
N LEU A 69 21.72 11.52 -9.14
CA LEU A 69 20.69 12.51 -8.76
C LEU A 69 19.36 11.86 -8.35
N TYR A 70 19.08 10.65 -8.84
CA TYR A 70 17.89 9.88 -8.48
C TYR A 70 18.14 8.93 -7.30
N SER A 71 19.40 8.78 -6.89
CA SER A 71 19.76 8.04 -5.71
C SER A 71 19.50 8.93 -4.50
N ILE A 72 18.60 8.48 -3.63
CA ILE A 72 18.44 9.09 -2.33
C ILE A 72 19.53 8.51 -1.44
N SER A 73 20.52 9.33 -1.09
CA SER A 73 21.68 8.86 -0.35
C SER A 73 21.31 8.45 1.10
N GLU A 74 22.23 7.77 1.78
CA GLU A 74 22.18 7.49 3.23
C GLU A 74 21.89 8.73 4.09
N GLN A 75 22.05 9.95 3.54
CA GLN A 75 21.85 11.23 4.24
C GLN A 75 20.46 11.41 4.86
N ILE A 76 19.44 10.75 4.31
CA ILE A 76 18.07 10.80 4.86
C ILE A 76 17.62 9.51 5.54
N GLY A 77 18.52 8.53 5.69
CA GLY A 77 18.23 7.29 6.42
C GLY A 77 17.26 6.34 5.74
N LEU A 78 17.14 6.39 4.40
CA LEU A 78 16.32 5.45 3.61
C LEU A 78 17.21 4.51 2.78
N PRO A 79 17.82 3.47 3.38
CA PRO A 79 18.62 2.52 2.64
C PRO A 79 17.75 1.63 1.75
N ASP A 80 18.23 1.38 0.53
CA ASP A 80 17.77 0.26 -0.27
C ASP A 80 18.23 -1.06 0.39
N GLY A 81 17.40 -2.09 0.37
CA GLY A 81 17.80 -3.35 0.96
C GLY A 81 16.74 -4.43 0.95
N LEU A 82 17.20 -5.66 1.20
CA LEU A 82 16.31 -6.75 1.56
C LEU A 82 15.78 -6.48 2.96
N VAL A 83 14.46 -6.39 3.07
CA VAL A 83 13.80 -6.34 4.37
C VAL A 83 13.35 -7.76 4.68
N GLU A 84 13.99 -8.38 5.67
CA GLU A 84 13.49 -9.62 6.27
C GLU A 84 12.26 -9.27 7.11
N ASP A 85 11.09 -9.18 6.45
CA ASP A 85 9.81 -9.15 7.15
C ASP A 85 9.41 -10.60 7.49
N SER A 86 9.13 -10.85 8.77
CA SER A 86 8.69 -12.16 9.27
C SER A 86 7.41 -12.68 8.60
N ASN A 87 6.64 -11.79 7.95
CA ASN A 87 5.42 -12.16 7.23
C ASN A 87 5.63 -12.38 5.73
N THR A 88 6.68 -11.81 5.13
CA THR A 88 6.99 -11.94 3.70
C THR A 88 8.50 -11.93 3.47
N PRO A 89 9.16 -13.09 3.55
CA PRO A 89 10.55 -13.19 3.16
C PRO A 89 10.73 -12.78 1.68
N ASP A 90 11.89 -12.22 1.35
CA ASP A 90 12.38 -11.93 0.00
C ASP A 90 11.78 -10.72 -0.73
N ARG A 91 11.71 -9.56 -0.06
CA ARG A 91 11.42 -8.28 -0.74
C ARG A 91 12.61 -7.34 -0.67
N MET A 92 13.00 -6.81 -1.82
CA MET A 92 13.92 -5.69 -1.89
C MET A 92 13.10 -4.41 -1.87
N HIS A 93 13.26 -3.61 -0.82
CA HIS A 93 12.71 -2.27 -0.72
C HIS A 93 13.71 -1.30 -1.34
N GLY A 94 13.21 -0.29 -2.04
CA GLY A 94 14.06 0.79 -2.50
C GLY A 94 13.33 2.11 -2.68
N TYR A 95 14.14 3.16 -2.84
CA TYR A 95 13.66 4.54 -2.90
C TYR A 95 14.28 5.30 -4.07
N ILE A 96 13.48 6.01 -4.87
CA ILE A 96 13.97 6.86 -5.97
C ILE A 96 13.64 8.32 -5.66
N TYR A 97 14.65 9.19 -5.72
CA TYR A 97 14.44 10.63 -5.63
C TYR A 97 14.16 11.21 -7.02
N TYR A 98 13.16 12.08 -7.14
CA TYR A 98 12.88 12.87 -8.33
C TYR A 98 13.15 14.33 -8.01
N PRO A 99 14.33 14.87 -8.37
CA PRO A 99 14.76 16.20 -7.92
C PRO A 99 13.87 17.34 -8.40
N LYS A 100 13.27 17.21 -9.59
CA LYS A 100 12.48 18.28 -10.20
C LYS A 100 11.17 18.50 -9.45
N GLU A 101 10.53 17.41 -9.04
CA GLU A 101 9.28 17.41 -8.28
C GLU A 101 9.52 17.40 -6.76
N GLU A 102 10.78 17.23 -6.34
CA GLU A 102 11.19 16.99 -4.95
C GLU A 102 10.47 15.79 -4.32
N TRP A 103 10.29 14.71 -5.09
CA TRP A 103 9.53 13.54 -4.64
C TRP A 103 10.44 12.36 -4.31
N ILE A 104 10.05 11.58 -3.32
CA ILE A 104 10.66 10.28 -3.01
C ILE A 104 9.63 9.21 -3.32
N ILE A 105 9.95 8.30 -4.24
CA ILE A 105 9.09 7.17 -4.57
C ILE A 105 9.60 5.95 -3.81
N HIS A 106 8.74 5.36 -2.99
CA HIS A 106 8.97 4.06 -2.37
C HIS A 106 8.42 2.96 -3.26
N PHE A 107 9.25 1.95 -3.52
CA PHE A 107 8.87 0.75 -4.22
C PHE A 107 9.41 -0.49 -3.51
N TRP A 108 8.87 -1.65 -3.84
CA TRP A 108 9.50 -2.93 -3.52
C TRP A 108 9.44 -3.89 -4.70
N ILE A 109 10.39 -4.81 -4.74
CA ILE A 109 10.50 -5.86 -5.75
C ILE A 109 10.38 -7.21 -5.06
N ARG A 110 9.53 -8.09 -5.61
CA ARG A 110 9.47 -9.51 -5.23
C ARG A 110 9.46 -10.39 -6.46
N GLY A 111 9.81 -11.65 -6.31
CA GLY A 111 9.72 -12.62 -7.39
C GLY A 111 10.72 -13.73 -7.26
N ASP A 112 10.59 -14.71 -8.14
CA ASP A 112 11.49 -15.84 -8.25
C ASP A 112 12.56 -15.60 -9.34
N ARG A 113 13.25 -16.67 -9.77
CA ARG A 113 14.28 -16.60 -10.82
C ARG A 113 13.75 -16.35 -12.23
N LYS A 114 12.44 -16.47 -12.46
CA LYS A 114 11.80 -16.43 -13.78
C LYS A 114 10.81 -15.28 -13.92
N LYS A 115 10.15 -14.89 -12.84
CA LYS A 115 9.11 -13.86 -12.84
C LYS A 115 9.26 -12.96 -11.63
N SER A 116 9.00 -11.68 -11.83
CA SER A 116 9.04 -10.70 -10.76
C SER A 116 7.98 -9.62 -10.92
N GLU A 117 7.71 -8.95 -9.82
CA GLU A 117 6.79 -7.84 -9.71
C GLU A 117 7.52 -6.67 -9.04
N LEU A 118 7.39 -5.48 -9.62
CA LEU A 118 7.78 -4.22 -8.99
C LEU A 118 6.49 -3.51 -8.58
N HIS A 119 6.42 -3.15 -7.31
CA HIS A 119 5.29 -2.47 -6.72
C HIS A 119 5.69 -1.05 -6.37
N LEU A 120 5.08 -0.06 -7.02
CA LEU A 120 5.16 1.33 -6.58
C LEU A 120 4.15 1.53 -5.46
N VAL A 121 4.62 1.88 -4.28
CA VAL A 121 3.80 1.92 -3.06
C VAL A 121 3.31 3.33 -2.77
N ALA A 122 4.26 4.24 -2.54
CA ALA A 122 3.95 5.56 -2.03
C ALA A 122 4.92 6.61 -2.56
N VAL A 123 4.48 7.85 -2.51
CA VAL A 123 5.26 9.03 -2.82
C VAL A 123 5.32 9.91 -1.58
N ASN A 124 6.52 10.33 -1.19
CA ASN A 124 6.71 11.39 -0.21
C ASN A 124 7.03 12.69 -0.92
N GLN A 125 6.31 13.76 -0.57
CA GLN A 125 6.60 15.09 -1.09
C GLN A 125 7.61 15.82 -0.20
N GLY A 126 8.74 16.19 -0.81
CA GLY A 126 9.88 16.81 -0.15
C GLY A 126 10.85 15.81 0.46
N LEU A 127 11.94 16.32 1.02
CA LEU A 127 12.96 15.53 1.73
C LEU A 127 12.58 15.22 3.19
N LYS A 128 11.50 15.82 3.70
CA LYS A 128 10.96 15.52 5.04
C LYS A 128 10.08 14.28 4.95
N LEU A 129 10.42 13.22 5.69
CA LEU A 129 9.77 11.89 5.64
C LEU A 129 8.37 11.81 6.27
N GLU A 130 7.59 12.89 6.19
CA GLU A 130 6.34 13.06 6.94
C GLU A 130 5.10 13.01 6.05
N ASN A 131 5.25 13.07 4.72
CA ASN A 131 4.16 13.30 3.76
C ASN A 131 3.98 12.13 2.77
N TRP A 132 4.01 10.90 3.27
CA TRP A 132 3.77 9.72 2.44
C TRP A 132 2.32 9.64 1.98
N GLN A 133 2.12 9.53 0.68
CA GLN A 133 0.83 9.34 0.02
C GLN A 133 0.88 8.07 -0.81
N THR A 134 -0.08 7.18 -0.60
CA THR A 134 -0.14 5.92 -1.35
C THR A 134 -0.66 6.20 -2.76
N ILE A 135 -0.02 5.61 -3.77
CA ILE A 135 -0.24 6.00 -5.18
C ILE A 135 -1.71 5.79 -5.59
N ASN A 136 -2.28 4.61 -5.38
CA ASN A 136 -3.66 4.33 -5.81
C ASN A 136 -4.74 4.59 -4.74
N SER A 137 -4.41 5.13 -3.56
CA SER A 137 -5.44 5.56 -2.57
C SER A 137 -5.54 7.07 -2.44
N ASP A 138 -4.41 7.77 -2.37
CA ASP A 138 -4.37 9.17 -1.95
C ASP A 138 -4.18 10.11 -3.13
N ILE A 139 -3.40 9.68 -4.13
CA ILE A 139 -3.02 10.49 -5.29
C ILE A 139 -4.08 10.37 -6.39
N ILE A 140 -4.44 9.15 -6.79
CA ILE A 140 -5.41 8.93 -7.89
C ILE A 140 -6.84 9.39 -7.51
N GLN A 141 -7.24 9.32 -6.24
CA GLN A 141 -8.58 9.77 -5.83
C GLN A 141 -8.77 11.29 -5.83
N LYS A 142 -7.68 12.07 -5.96
CA LYS A 142 -7.71 13.54 -5.95
C LYS A 142 -7.55 14.17 -7.35
N GLY A 143 -7.37 13.36 -8.39
CA GLY A 143 -7.33 13.79 -9.80
C GLY A 143 -8.68 13.60 -10.48
#